data_AF-A0AAE0UM91-F1
#
_entry.id   AF-A0AAE0UM91-F1
#
_cell.length_a   1.000
_cell.length_b   1.000
_cell.length_c   1.000
_cell.angle_alpha   90.00
_cell.angle_beta   90.00
_cell.angle_gamma   90.00
#
_symmetry.space_group_name_H-M   'P 1'
#
loop_
_entity.id
_entity.type
_entity.pdbx_description
1 polymer ?
#
loop_
_entity_poly.entity_id
_entity_poly.type
_entity_poly.pdbx_seq_one_letter_code
_entity_poly.pdbx_strand_id
1 'polypeptide(L)'
;GLIFVADSSDCERIQEAALELQMMLEDDALRDATLLVLANKQDLPNAMPVHEMTEKLKLDTIKRRPWYIQSTCATNGTVGLDAAGKTTVLYKLKLGEVVTTIPTIGFNVETVEYKNISFTVWDVGGQNVIRPLWRHYYQNTTGLIFVVDSSDRERIQEAALELQMMIEEDALRDAVVLVLANKQDLPNAVPVHEMTEKLRLHAMKGRDWYIQSTCATNGAGLYEGLDWLSNQLSKQ
;
A
#
# COMPACT_ATOMS: atom_id res chain seq x y z
N GLY A 1 -9.30 -2.87 -16.82
CA GLY A 1 -10.33 -3.07 -15.78
C GLY A 1 -9.78 -2.56 -14.48
N LEU A 2 -10.65 -2.08 -13.61
CA LEU A 2 -10.35 -1.58 -12.26
C LEU A 2 -10.81 -2.62 -11.25
N ILE A 3 -10.06 -2.81 -10.17
CA ILE A 3 -10.50 -3.64 -9.05
C ILE A 3 -10.40 -2.83 -7.77
N PHE A 4 -11.51 -2.74 -7.06
CA PHE A 4 -11.67 -1.99 -5.81
C PHE A 4 -12.04 -2.97 -4.69
N VAL A 5 -11.31 -2.96 -3.58
CA VAL A 5 -11.59 -3.85 -2.44
C VAL A 5 -12.22 -3.02 -1.34
N ALA A 6 -13.32 -3.50 -0.80
CA ALA A 6 -13.94 -2.92 0.38
C ALA A 6 -14.02 -3.99 1.49
N ASP A 7 -13.53 -3.65 2.68
CA ASP A 7 -13.64 -4.52 3.85
C ASP A 7 -15.06 -4.50 4.38
N SER A 8 -15.79 -5.59 4.23
CA SER A 8 -17.18 -5.67 4.70
C SER A 8 -17.33 -5.68 6.21
N SER A 9 -16.26 -5.93 6.97
CA SER A 9 -16.30 -5.98 8.43
C SER A 9 -16.16 -4.61 9.12
N ASP A 10 -15.83 -3.55 8.36
CA ASP A 10 -15.54 -2.20 8.86
C ASP A 10 -16.52 -1.16 8.28
N CYS A 11 -17.62 -0.94 8.99
CA CYS A 11 -18.74 -0.12 8.53
C CYS A 11 -18.43 1.40 8.48
N GLU A 12 -17.54 1.88 9.34
CA GLU A 12 -17.11 3.29 9.34
C GLU A 12 -16.21 3.55 8.12
N ARG A 13 -15.23 2.66 7.89
CA ARG A 13 -14.25 2.81 6.81
C ARG A 13 -14.81 2.59 5.41
N ILE A 14 -15.91 1.85 5.26
CA ILE A 14 -16.67 1.79 3.99
C ILE A 14 -17.15 3.18 3.54
N GLN A 15 -17.45 4.09 4.48
CA GLN A 15 -17.89 5.45 4.15
C GLN A 15 -16.76 6.30 3.55
N GLU A 16 -15.53 6.07 4.01
CA GLU A 16 -14.30 6.68 3.46
C GLU A 16 -13.96 6.05 2.12
N ALA A 17 -13.94 4.72 2.03
CA ALA A 17 -13.73 3.97 0.79
C ALA A 17 -14.73 4.36 -0.32
N ALA A 18 -15.96 4.74 0.03
CA ALA A 18 -16.92 5.28 -0.91
C ALA A 18 -16.45 6.61 -1.54
N LEU A 19 -15.80 7.50 -0.78
CA LEU A 19 -15.24 8.75 -1.31
C LEU A 19 -14.04 8.47 -2.22
N GLU A 20 -13.14 7.58 -1.81
CA GLU A 20 -11.99 7.14 -2.61
C GLU A 20 -12.43 6.53 -3.95
N LEU A 21 -13.47 5.70 -3.92
CA LEU A 21 -14.08 5.13 -5.12
C LEU A 21 -14.65 6.22 -6.04
N GLN A 22 -15.37 7.22 -5.52
CA GLN A 22 -15.87 8.31 -6.35
C GLN A 22 -14.72 9.12 -6.98
N MET A 23 -13.64 9.40 -6.23
CA MET A 23 -12.44 10.07 -6.77
C MET A 23 -11.79 9.27 -7.91
N MET A 24 -11.67 7.94 -7.76
CA MET A 24 -11.17 7.05 -8.83
C MET A 24 -12.12 7.00 -10.06
N LEU A 25 -13.42 7.24 -9.87
CA LEU A 25 -14.41 7.26 -10.94
C LEU A 25 -14.46 8.59 -11.69
N GLU A 26 -13.94 9.67 -11.10
CA GLU A 26 -13.80 10.99 -11.72
C GLU A 26 -12.55 11.12 -12.61
N ASP A 27 -11.55 10.24 -12.45
CA ASP A 27 -10.37 10.21 -13.33
C ASP A 27 -10.73 9.81 -14.77
N ASP A 28 -10.53 10.75 -15.70
CA ASP A 28 -10.75 10.58 -17.14
C ASP A 28 -9.83 9.50 -17.77
N ALA A 29 -8.63 9.26 -17.23
CA ALA A 29 -7.74 8.17 -17.68
C ALA A 29 -8.32 6.78 -17.38
N LEU A 30 -9.21 6.68 -16.40
CA LEU A 30 -9.85 5.45 -15.96
C LEU A 30 -11.27 5.27 -16.54
N ARG A 31 -11.75 6.25 -17.31
CA ARG A 31 -13.14 6.39 -17.77
C ARG A 31 -13.75 5.15 -18.41
N ASP A 32 -13.02 4.50 -19.31
CA ASP A 32 -13.50 3.35 -20.09
C ASP A 32 -13.24 1.99 -19.42
N ALA A 33 -12.62 1.98 -18.23
CA ALA A 33 -12.28 0.74 -17.55
C ALA A 33 -13.46 0.18 -16.73
N THR A 34 -13.93 -1.03 -17.09
CA THR A 34 -14.87 -1.82 -16.28
C THR A 34 -14.38 -1.97 -14.85
N LEU A 35 -15.27 -1.74 -13.87
CA LEU A 35 -15.01 -1.87 -12.43
C LEU A 35 -15.43 -3.24 -11.90
N LEU A 36 -14.59 -3.85 -11.06
CA LEU A 36 -14.95 -4.98 -10.21
C LEU A 36 -14.74 -4.57 -8.75
N VAL A 37 -15.79 -4.64 -7.95
CA VAL A 37 -15.73 -4.45 -6.50
C VAL A 37 -15.64 -5.80 -5.82
N LEU A 38 -14.64 -6.00 -4.98
CA LEU A 38 -14.51 -7.17 -4.13
C LEU A 38 -14.98 -6.81 -2.72
N ALA A 39 -16.17 -7.31 -2.36
CA ALA A 39 -16.70 -7.25 -1.01
C ALA A 39 -15.94 -8.28 -0.17
N ASN A 40 -14.92 -7.85 0.56
CA ASN A 40 -13.97 -8.74 1.22
C ASN A 40 -14.37 -9.07 2.65
N LYS A 41 -13.90 -10.22 3.16
CA LYS A 41 -14.21 -10.78 4.48
C LYS A 41 -15.69 -11.16 4.69
N GLN A 42 -16.40 -11.54 3.62
CA GLN A 42 -17.82 -11.93 3.64
C GLN A 42 -18.13 -13.23 4.42
N ASP A 43 -17.09 -13.92 4.86
CA ASP A 43 -17.10 -15.07 5.77
C ASP A 43 -17.17 -14.69 7.26
N LEU A 44 -16.92 -13.43 7.61
CA LEU A 44 -16.99 -12.97 9.00
C LEU A 44 -18.44 -12.77 9.48
N PRO A 45 -18.75 -13.08 10.76
CA PRO A 45 -20.12 -12.98 11.28
C PRO A 45 -20.65 -11.53 11.40
N ASN A 46 -19.76 -10.53 11.33
CA ASN A 46 -20.09 -9.10 11.29
C ASN A 46 -19.94 -8.49 9.89
N ALA A 47 -19.80 -9.30 8.84
CA ALA A 47 -19.67 -8.83 7.48
C ALA A 47 -20.95 -8.13 6.98
N MET A 48 -20.81 -6.90 6.52
CA MET A 48 -21.84 -6.14 5.83
C MET A 48 -22.27 -6.87 4.55
N PRO A 49 -23.57 -7.16 4.33
CA PRO A 49 -24.03 -7.79 3.11
C PRO A 49 -23.72 -6.97 1.85
N VAL A 50 -23.46 -7.65 0.73
CA VAL A 50 -23.18 -7.03 -0.58
C VAL A 50 -24.19 -5.94 -1.00
N HIS A 51 -25.47 -6.08 -0.65
CA HIS A 51 -26.48 -5.07 -0.99
C HIS A 51 -26.27 -3.76 -0.20
N GLU A 52 -25.95 -3.84 1.09
CA GLU A 52 -25.66 -2.67 1.92
C GLU A 52 -24.32 -2.02 1.50
N MET A 53 -23.33 -2.83 1.11
CA MET A 53 -22.09 -2.32 0.52
C MET A 53 -22.33 -1.58 -0.81
N THR A 54 -23.20 -2.12 -1.67
CA THR A 54 -23.61 -1.48 -2.93
C THR A 54 -24.19 -0.08 -2.69
N GLU A 55 -25.07 0.05 -1.69
CA GLU A 55 -25.66 1.34 -1.30
C GLU A 55 -24.62 2.31 -0.72
N LYS A 56 -23.80 1.87 0.24
CA LYS A 56 -22.81 2.73 0.92
C LYS A 56 -21.67 3.18 0.01
N LEU A 57 -21.17 2.29 -0.86
CA LEU A 57 -20.19 2.63 -1.90
C LEU A 57 -20.81 3.39 -3.08
N LYS A 58 -22.15 3.54 -3.09
CA LYS A 58 -22.93 4.25 -4.11
C LYS A 58 -22.74 3.68 -5.52
N LEU A 59 -22.61 2.35 -5.66
CA LEU A 59 -22.33 1.74 -6.97
C LEU A 59 -23.44 2.00 -7.99
N ASP A 60 -24.69 2.14 -7.54
CA ASP A 60 -25.83 2.49 -8.40
C ASP A 60 -25.75 3.90 -9.04
N THR A 61 -24.89 4.79 -8.55
CA THR A 61 -24.64 6.09 -9.20
C THR A 61 -23.70 5.97 -10.40
N ILE A 62 -22.98 4.84 -10.53
CA ILE A 62 -21.99 4.59 -11.59
C ILE A 62 -22.71 4.24 -12.89
N LYS A 63 -23.07 5.28 -13.66
CA LYS A 63 -23.76 5.13 -14.97
C LYS A 63 -22.84 5.18 -16.19
N ARG A 64 -21.58 5.64 -16.02
CA ARG A 64 -20.65 5.91 -17.13
C ARG A 64 -19.78 4.73 -17.54
N ARG A 65 -19.68 3.68 -16.72
CA ARG A 65 -18.86 2.48 -16.97
C ARG A 65 -19.55 1.23 -16.41
N PRO A 66 -19.39 0.04 -17.02
CA PRO A 66 -19.90 -1.20 -16.44
C PRO A 66 -19.20 -1.52 -15.13
N TRP A 67 -19.94 -2.03 -14.15
CA TRP A 67 -19.40 -2.46 -12.87
C TRP A 67 -20.03 -3.77 -12.39
N TYR A 68 -19.31 -4.48 -11.53
CA TYR A 68 -19.73 -5.71 -10.87
C TYR A 68 -19.30 -5.69 -9.41
N ILE A 69 -20.01 -6.39 -8.52
CA ILE A 69 -19.57 -6.64 -7.14
C ILE A 69 -19.59 -8.14 -6.86
N GLN A 70 -18.56 -8.64 -6.16
CA GLN A 70 -18.41 -10.05 -5.84
C GLN A 70 -17.95 -10.23 -4.39
N SER A 71 -18.60 -11.13 -3.65
CA SER A 71 -18.17 -11.55 -2.31
C SER A 71 -16.85 -12.33 -2.36
N THR A 72 -15.92 -12.00 -1.47
CA THR A 72 -14.69 -12.78 -1.22
C THR A 72 -14.54 -13.09 0.27
N CYS A 73 -14.06 -14.30 0.56
CA CYS A 73 -13.72 -14.71 1.93
C CYS A 73 -12.31 -14.21 2.30
N ALA A 74 -12.06 -13.98 3.58
CA ALA A 74 -10.93 -13.22 4.09
C ALA A 74 -9.56 -13.86 3.77
N THR A 75 -8.87 -13.27 2.79
CA THR A 75 -7.41 -13.45 2.63
C THR A 75 -6.78 -12.07 2.40
N ASN A 76 -6.03 -11.59 3.39
CA ASN A 76 -5.73 -10.16 3.64
C ASN A 76 -4.61 -9.53 2.76
N GLY A 77 -4.52 -8.18 2.71
CA GLY A 77 -3.59 -7.41 1.84
C GLY A 77 -2.98 -6.09 2.39
N THR A 78 -1.80 -5.68 1.86
CA THR A 78 -1.03 -4.38 1.98
C THR A 78 0.16 -4.31 0.93
N VAL A 79 0.65 -3.13 0.45
CA VAL A 79 1.60 -2.82 -0.71
C VAL A 79 2.83 -1.95 -0.33
N GLY A 80 3.93 -1.69 -1.08
CA GLY A 80 4.41 -1.75 -2.51
C GLY A 80 4.14 -2.95 -3.45
N LEU A 81 4.99 -3.19 -4.48
CA LEU A 81 4.82 -4.18 -5.59
C LEU A 81 4.11 -5.49 -5.15
N ASP A 82 3.19 -6.03 -5.96
CA ASP A 82 2.43 -7.23 -5.58
C ASP A 82 3.34 -8.41 -5.16
N ALA A 83 2.86 -9.18 -4.20
CA ALA A 83 3.62 -10.18 -3.42
C ALA A 83 4.80 -9.67 -2.54
N ALA A 84 5.25 -8.41 -2.59
CA ALA A 84 6.40 -7.91 -1.81
C ALA A 84 6.27 -7.92 -0.25
N GLY A 85 5.24 -8.54 0.33
CA GLY A 85 5.15 -8.87 1.77
C GLY A 85 4.76 -7.76 2.75
N LYS A 86 4.32 -6.60 2.24
CA LYS A 86 3.88 -5.44 3.05
C LYS A 86 2.61 -5.69 3.85
N THR A 87 1.73 -6.57 3.37
CA THR A 87 0.65 -7.15 4.19
C THR A 87 1.20 -7.68 5.49
N THR A 88 2.22 -8.52 5.39
CA THR A 88 2.87 -9.13 6.53
C THR A 88 3.56 -8.06 7.40
N VAL A 89 4.12 -6.99 6.81
CA VAL A 89 4.67 -5.84 7.57
C VAL A 89 3.59 -5.17 8.41
N LEU A 90 2.47 -4.79 7.79
CA LEU A 90 1.38 -4.09 8.47
C LEU A 90 0.78 -4.91 9.61
N TYR A 91 0.39 -6.17 9.36
CA TYR A 91 -0.19 -7.02 10.40
C TYR A 91 0.80 -7.30 11.54
N LYS A 92 2.09 -7.48 11.23
CA LYS A 92 3.13 -7.67 12.25
C LYS A 92 3.30 -6.46 13.16
N LEU A 93 3.15 -5.25 12.62
CA LEU A 93 3.22 -4.00 13.37
C LEU A 93 1.94 -3.71 14.17
N LYS A 94 0.76 -3.99 13.59
CA LYS A 94 -0.55 -3.66 14.15
C LYS A 94 -1.06 -4.67 15.18
N LEU A 95 -0.71 -5.95 15.04
CA LEU A 95 -1.20 -7.05 15.90
C LEU A 95 -0.09 -7.84 16.60
N GLY A 96 1.19 -7.62 16.29
CA GLY A 96 2.32 -8.38 16.84
C GLY A 96 2.48 -9.80 16.28
N GLU A 97 1.45 -10.36 15.65
CA GLU A 97 1.41 -11.71 15.09
C GLU A 97 1.63 -11.75 13.57
N VAL A 98 1.96 -12.93 13.05
CA VAL A 98 2.24 -13.17 11.62
C VAL A 98 1.06 -13.94 11.03
N VAL A 99 0.16 -13.22 10.38
CA VAL A 99 -0.94 -13.83 9.61
C VAL A 99 -0.40 -14.22 8.23
N THR A 100 -0.74 -15.41 7.74
CA THR A 100 -0.41 -15.85 6.38
C THR A 100 -1.20 -15.07 5.33
N THR A 101 -0.53 -14.50 4.34
CA THR A 101 -1.11 -13.51 3.40
C THR A 101 -1.17 -14.04 1.97
N ILE A 102 -2.26 -13.77 1.25
CA ILE A 102 -2.45 -14.13 -0.17
C ILE A 102 -2.27 -12.86 -1.04
N PRO A 103 -1.82 -12.96 -2.31
CA PRO A 103 -1.69 -11.79 -3.18
C PRO A 103 -2.97 -10.95 -3.26
N THR A 104 -2.83 -9.66 -2.94
CA THR A 104 -3.94 -8.71 -2.88
C THR A 104 -4.40 -8.30 -4.27
N ILE A 105 -5.72 -8.20 -4.45
CA ILE A 105 -6.35 -7.77 -5.69
C ILE A 105 -7.13 -6.46 -5.44
N GLY A 106 -6.44 -5.34 -5.16
CA GLY A 106 -7.13 -4.05 -4.98
C GLY A 106 -6.30 -2.89 -4.40
N PHE A 107 -7.02 -1.99 -3.74
CA PHE A 107 -6.58 -0.78 -3.04
C PHE A 107 -7.09 -0.84 -1.58
N ASN A 108 -6.25 -0.54 -0.60
CA ASN A 108 -6.57 -0.42 0.83
C ASN A 108 -5.54 0.54 1.47
N VAL A 109 -5.90 1.22 2.56
CA VAL A 109 -5.15 2.38 3.07
C VAL A 109 -5.14 2.34 4.59
N GLU A 110 -4.11 1.76 5.20
CA GLU A 110 -4.11 1.52 6.65
C GLU A 110 -3.12 2.41 7.39
N THR A 111 -3.66 3.32 8.20
CA THR A 111 -2.90 4.05 9.22
C THR A 111 -2.46 3.09 10.31
N VAL A 112 -1.16 3.11 10.62
CA VAL A 112 -0.54 2.43 11.75
C VAL A 112 0.05 3.49 12.68
N GLU A 113 -0.24 3.39 13.96
CA GLU A 113 0.40 4.21 14.98
C GLU A 113 1.60 3.46 15.58
N TYR A 114 2.76 4.13 15.62
CA TYR A 114 3.96 3.64 16.27
C TYR A 114 4.65 4.77 17.03
N LYS A 115 4.82 4.58 18.35
CA LYS A 115 5.28 5.63 19.27
C LYS A 115 4.40 6.89 19.12
N ASN A 116 4.96 7.99 18.62
CA ASN A 116 4.28 9.27 18.50
C ASN A 116 3.90 9.61 17.05
N ILE A 117 3.84 8.60 16.16
CA ILE A 117 3.75 8.79 14.72
C ILE A 117 2.67 7.88 14.15
N SER A 118 1.69 8.48 13.48
CA SER A 118 0.84 7.78 12.53
C SER A 118 1.53 7.77 11.16
N PHE A 119 1.57 6.61 10.52
CA PHE A 119 1.99 6.48 9.13
C PHE A 119 0.98 5.64 8.35
N THR A 120 0.62 6.09 7.16
CA THR A 120 -0.32 5.40 6.30
C THR A 120 0.44 4.42 5.40
N VAL A 121 0.14 3.13 5.55
CA VAL A 121 0.69 2.08 4.69
C VAL A 121 -0.30 1.82 3.56
N TRP A 122 0.19 1.98 2.34
CA TRP A 122 -0.61 1.93 1.11
C TRP A 122 -0.70 0.50 0.59
N ASP A 123 -1.91 -0.02 0.40
CA ASP A 123 -2.25 -1.32 -0.23
C ASP A 123 -2.65 -1.20 -1.71
N VAL A 124 -1.89 -0.45 -2.51
CA VAL A 124 -2.14 -0.29 -3.95
C VAL A 124 -1.45 -1.38 -4.79
N GLY A 125 -2.16 -2.47 -5.09
CA GLY A 125 -1.62 -3.60 -5.85
C GLY A 125 -0.79 -3.15 -7.06
N GLY A 126 0.35 -3.82 -7.33
CA GLY A 126 1.39 -3.35 -8.27
C GLY A 126 0.96 -3.12 -9.74
N GLN A 127 -0.32 -3.26 -10.09
CA GLN A 127 -0.85 -2.98 -11.41
C GLN A 127 -0.80 -1.49 -11.74
N ASN A 128 -0.21 -1.16 -12.89
CA ASN A 128 -0.02 0.21 -13.42
C ASN A 128 -1.30 1.08 -13.46
N VAL A 129 -2.48 0.45 -13.46
CA VAL A 129 -3.78 1.11 -13.59
C VAL A 129 -4.14 2.00 -12.39
N ILE A 130 -3.67 1.67 -11.17
CA ILE A 130 -4.09 2.34 -9.92
C ILE A 130 -3.00 3.23 -9.30
N ARG A 131 -1.82 3.35 -9.93
CA ARG A 131 -0.73 4.25 -9.51
C ARG A 131 -1.10 5.76 -9.56
N PRO A 132 -1.92 6.27 -10.48
CA PRO A 132 -2.30 7.69 -10.50
C PRO A 132 -2.93 8.20 -9.19
N LEU A 133 -3.62 7.31 -8.46
CA LEU A 133 -4.32 7.64 -7.21
C LEU A 133 -3.37 8.03 -6.06
N TRP A 134 -2.09 7.62 -6.12
CA TRP A 134 -1.10 7.92 -5.07
C TRP A 134 -0.98 9.44 -4.82
N ARG A 135 -1.11 10.24 -5.88
CA ARG A 135 -0.99 11.71 -5.84
C ARG A 135 -1.97 12.41 -4.89
N HIS A 136 -3.14 11.83 -4.64
CA HIS A 136 -4.13 12.42 -3.73
C HIS A 136 -3.67 12.44 -2.27
N TYR A 137 -2.71 11.59 -1.91
CA TYR A 137 -2.31 11.36 -0.52
C TYR A 137 -0.91 11.89 -0.19
N TYR A 138 -0.19 12.43 -1.18
CA TYR A 138 1.10 13.06 -0.97
C TYR A 138 1.00 14.34 -0.12
N GLN A 139 -0.15 15.03 -0.16
CA GLN A 139 -0.37 16.24 0.62
C GLN A 139 -0.25 15.95 2.13
N ASN A 140 0.55 16.75 2.84
CA ASN A 140 0.85 16.63 4.26
C ASN A 140 1.57 15.32 4.68
N THR A 141 2.08 14.52 3.74
CA THR A 141 2.92 13.36 4.06
C THR A 141 4.31 13.83 4.51
N THR A 142 4.66 13.60 5.78
CA THR A 142 5.99 13.92 6.34
C THR A 142 6.98 12.74 6.22
N GLY A 143 6.49 11.52 6.07
CA GLY A 143 7.32 10.32 5.93
C GLY A 143 6.71 9.30 4.97
N LEU A 144 7.55 8.75 4.07
CA LEU A 144 7.20 7.72 3.10
C LEU A 144 7.90 6.40 3.46
N ILE A 145 7.14 5.32 3.57
CA ILE A 145 7.68 3.95 3.70
C ILE A 145 7.50 3.22 2.37
N PHE A 146 8.61 2.90 1.70
CA PHE A 146 8.63 2.22 0.41
C PHE A 146 9.18 0.80 0.56
N VAL A 147 8.35 -0.22 0.34
CA VAL A 147 8.75 -1.62 0.58
C VAL A 147 8.96 -2.36 -0.74
N VAL A 148 10.12 -3.01 -0.85
CA VAL A 148 10.56 -3.72 -2.06
C VAL A 148 10.71 -5.21 -1.76
N ASP A 149 10.28 -6.06 -2.70
CA ASP A 149 10.58 -7.48 -2.66
C ASP A 149 12.05 -7.70 -3.00
N SER A 150 12.85 -8.14 -2.04
CA SER A 150 14.27 -8.39 -2.30
C SER A 150 14.48 -9.65 -3.16
N SER A 151 13.53 -10.58 -3.17
CA SER A 151 13.62 -11.81 -3.97
C SER A 151 13.24 -11.61 -5.45
N ASP A 152 12.41 -10.60 -5.75
CA ASP A 152 11.93 -10.33 -7.11
C ASP A 152 12.91 -9.46 -7.91
N ARG A 153 13.98 -10.08 -8.38
CA ARG A 153 15.07 -9.39 -9.09
C ARG A 153 14.64 -8.73 -10.40
N GLU A 154 13.57 -9.20 -11.02
CA GLU A 154 13.06 -8.66 -12.30
C GLU A 154 12.35 -7.32 -12.09
N ARG A 155 11.54 -7.20 -11.03
CA ARG A 155 10.74 -5.99 -10.77
C ARG A 155 11.42 -4.93 -9.90
N ILE A 156 12.65 -5.15 -9.41
CA ILE A 156 13.40 -4.08 -8.73
C ILE A 156 13.61 -2.86 -9.65
N GLN A 157 13.80 -3.06 -10.96
CA GLN A 157 13.95 -1.93 -11.88
C GLN A 157 12.65 -1.12 -12.05
N GLU A 158 11.49 -1.78 -11.91
CA GLU A 158 10.17 -1.13 -11.87
C GLU A 158 9.98 -0.39 -10.55
N ALA A 159 10.29 -1.02 -9.41
CA ALA A 159 10.29 -0.36 -8.09
C ALA A 159 11.21 0.87 -8.04
N ALA A 160 12.36 0.81 -8.71
CA ALA A 160 13.27 1.95 -8.82
C ALA A 160 12.64 3.11 -9.59
N LEU A 161 11.99 2.85 -10.73
CA LEU A 161 11.32 3.89 -11.53
C LEU A 161 10.18 4.54 -10.75
N GLU A 162 9.34 3.73 -10.10
CA GLU A 162 8.24 4.23 -9.27
C GLU A 162 8.74 5.07 -8.09
N LEU A 163 9.78 4.62 -7.37
CA LEU A 163 10.36 5.42 -6.29
C LEU A 163 10.88 6.78 -6.80
N GLN A 164 11.56 6.81 -7.96
CA GLN A 164 12.03 8.07 -8.55
C GLN A 164 10.84 8.98 -8.95
N MET A 165 9.78 8.42 -9.54
CA MET A 165 8.57 9.19 -9.87
C MET A 165 7.86 9.74 -8.62
N MET A 166 7.79 8.97 -7.53
CA MET A 166 7.20 9.44 -6.28
C MET A 166 8.00 10.58 -5.64
N ILE A 167 9.33 10.49 -5.59
CA ILE A 167 10.14 11.52 -4.93
C ILE A 167 10.23 12.84 -5.72
N GLU A 168 10.01 12.82 -7.03
CA GLU A 168 9.97 14.01 -7.89
C GLU A 168 8.72 14.88 -7.67
N GLU A 169 7.70 14.37 -6.96
CA GLU A 169 6.45 15.08 -6.72
C GLU A 169 6.63 16.15 -5.62
N ASP A 170 6.29 17.41 -5.96
CA ASP A 170 6.42 18.58 -5.07
C ASP A 170 5.78 18.38 -3.68
N ALA A 171 4.69 17.62 -3.61
CA ALA A 171 3.97 17.33 -2.37
C ALA A 171 4.74 16.37 -1.43
N LEU A 172 5.67 15.56 -1.96
CA LEU A 172 6.57 14.70 -1.18
C LEU A 172 7.98 15.29 -1.00
N ARG A 173 8.23 16.54 -1.45
CA ARG A 173 9.57 17.16 -1.46
C ARG A 173 10.33 16.98 -0.13
N ASP A 174 9.65 17.30 0.96
CA ASP A 174 10.21 17.39 2.31
C ASP A 174 10.02 16.08 3.13
N ALA A 175 9.42 15.04 2.53
CA ALA A 175 9.11 13.79 3.19
C ALA A 175 10.35 12.91 3.39
N VAL A 176 10.56 12.41 4.61
CA VAL A 176 11.64 11.44 4.94
C VAL A 176 11.33 10.08 4.29
N VAL A 177 12.31 9.42 3.66
CA VAL A 177 12.08 8.15 2.93
C VAL A 177 12.72 6.96 3.63
N LEU A 178 11.90 6.05 4.15
CA LEU A 178 12.33 4.74 4.64
C LEU A 178 12.09 3.67 3.56
N VAL A 179 13.14 3.03 3.07
CA VAL A 179 13.04 1.86 2.20
C VAL A 179 13.13 0.58 3.02
N LEU A 180 12.15 -0.32 2.91
CA LEU A 180 12.21 -1.64 3.51
C LEU A 180 12.55 -2.68 2.43
N ALA A 181 13.77 -3.21 2.48
CA ALA A 181 14.18 -4.34 1.63
C ALA A 181 13.69 -5.64 2.27
N ASN A 182 12.47 -6.06 1.88
CA ASN A 182 11.74 -7.15 2.53
C ASN A 182 12.04 -8.52 1.91
N LYS A 183 11.69 -9.61 2.61
CA LYS A 183 11.96 -11.01 2.26
C LYS A 183 13.45 -11.39 2.24
N GLN A 184 14.24 -10.82 3.14
CA GLN A 184 15.67 -11.12 3.28
C GLN A 184 15.95 -12.54 3.83
N ASP A 185 14.89 -13.28 4.20
CA ASP A 185 14.90 -14.71 4.51
C ASP A 185 14.98 -15.62 3.27
N LEU A 186 14.69 -15.11 2.07
CA LEU A 186 14.69 -15.90 0.84
C LEU A 186 16.08 -16.02 0.21
N PRO A 187 16.47 -17.20 -0.32
CA PRO A 187 17.85 -17.47 -0.76
C PRO A 187 18.31 -16.68 -1.98
N ASN A 188 17.37 -16.11 -2.75
CA ASN A 188 17.63 -15.27 -3.91
C ASN A 188 17.57 -13.76 -3.60
N ALA A 189 17.32 -13.37 -2.34
CA ALA A 189 17.18 -11.98 -1.94
C ALA A 189 18.39 -11.11 -2.34
N VAL A 190 18.10 -9.91 -2.85
CA VAL A 190 19.08 -8.86 -3.12
C VAL A 190 19.49 -8.24 -1.78
N PRO A 191 20.78 -8.30 -1.40
CA PRO A 191 21.25 -7.68 -0.16
C PRO A 191 21.12 -6.16 -0.23
N VAL A 192 20.94 -5.51 0.93
CA VAL A 192 20.69 -4.06 1.03
C VAL A 192 21.65 -3.20 0.20
N HIS A 193 22.95 -3.51 0.18
CA HIS A 193 23.94 -2.73 -0.60
C HIS A 193 23.69 -2.80 -2.12
N GLU A 194 23.29 -3.96 -2.66
CA GLU A 194 22.94 -4.12 -4.08
C GLU A 194 21.58 -3.44 -4.36
N MET A 195 20.66 -3.45 -3.38
CA MET A 195 19.38 -2.77 -3.47
C MET A 195 19.52 -1.24 -3.51
N THR A 196 20.41 -0.66 -2.71
CA THR A 196 20.73 0.79 -2.70
C THR A 196 21.12 1.29 -4.09
N GLU A 197 21.98 0.55 -4.79
CA GLU A 197 22.42 0.88 -6.15
C GLU A 197 21.28 0.70 -7.17
N LYS A 198 20.56 -0.42 -7.11
CA LYS A 198 19.45 -0.69 -8.06
C LYS A 198 18.31 0.31 -7.95
N LEU A 199 17.93 0.69 -6.74
CA LEU A 199 16.91 1.73 -6.48
C LEU A 199 17.45 3.17 -6.65
N ARG A 200 18.77 3.31 -6.92
CA ARG A 200 19.47 4.59 -7.10
C ARG A 200 19.29 5.55 -5.92
N LEU A 201 19.30 5.05 -4.68
CA LEU A 201 19.03 5.87 -3.50
C LEU A 201 20.03 7.02 -3.34
N HIS A 202 21.28 6.83 -3.77
CA HIS A 202 22.31 7.88 -3.82
C HIS A 202 21.99 9.05 -4.78
N ALA A 203 21.04 8.91 -5.70
CA ALA A 203 20.54 10.02 -6.52
C ALA A 203 19.60 10.95 -5.75
N MET A 204 19.00 10.49 -4.65
CA MET A 204 18.10 11.27 -3.79
C MET A 204 18.91 12.26 -2.95
N LYS A 205 19.20 13.43 -3.53
CA LYS A 205 19.94 14.53 -2.88
C LYS A 205 18.99 15.49 -2.19
N GLY A 206 19.40 16.02 -1.04
CA GLY A 206 18.62 17.02 -0.28
C GLY A 206 17.41 16.45 0.47
N ARG A 207 17.33 15.13 0.62
CA ARG A 207 16.28 14.43 1.35
C ARG A 207 16.89 13.36 2.25
N ASP A 208 16.42 13.25 3.49
CA ASP A 208 16.82 12.18 4.39
C ASP A 208 16.20 10.85 3.96
N TRP A 209 17.03 9.83 3.80
CA TRP A 209 16.60 8.49 3.47
C TRP A 209 17.43 7.42 4.19
N TYR A 210 16.84 6.24 4.35
CA TYR A 210 17.50 5.05 4.87
C TYR A 210 16.89 3.80 4.26
N ILE A 211 17.67 2.73 4.20
CA ILE A 211 17.24 1.42 3.73
C ILE A 211 17.51 0.37 4.81
N GLN A 212 16.47 -0.37 5.17
CA GLN A 212 16.50 -1.36 6.22
C GLN A 212 16.26 -2.76 5.63
N SER A 213 17.12 -3.70 5.98
CA SER A 213 16.91 -5.14 5.74
C SER A 213 15.74 -5.61 6.57
N THR A 214 14.73 -6.25 5.98
CA THR A 214 13.55 -6.73 6.71
C THR A 214 13.10 -8.14 6.31
N CYS A 215 12.48 -8.81 7.28
CA CYS A 215 11.76 -10.06 7.08
C CYS A 215 10.39 -9.94 7.77
N ALA A 216 9.38 -9.55 7.00
CA ALA A 216 8.05 -9.28 7.54
C ALA A 216 7.39 -10.50 8.22
N THR A 217 7.72 -11.72 7.78
CA THR A 217 7.21 -13.00 8.31
C THR A 217 7.78 -13.37 9.68
N ASN A 218 8.82 -12.70 10.18
CA ASN A 218 9.26 -12.84 11.57
C ASN A 218 9.35 -11.50 12.32
N GLY A 219 9.31 -10.37 11.62
CA GLY A 219 9.36 -9.01 12.16
C GLY A 219 10.75 -8.41 12.25
N ALA A 220 11.81 -9.14 11.85
CA ALA A 220 13.19 -8.65 11.92
C ALA A 220 13.38 -7.40 11.04
N GLY A 221 14.03 -6.38 11.59
CA GLY A 221 14.32 -5.13 10.92
C GLY A 221 13.15 -4.14 10.86
N LEU A 222 11.91 -4.54 11.16
CA LEU A 222 10.76 -3.63 11.03
C LEU A 222 10.82 -2.50 12.06
N TYR A 223 11.07 -2.84 13.33
CA TYR A 223 11.14 -1.87 14.42
C TYR A 223 12.36 -0.96 14.29
N GLU A 224 13.49 -1.49 13.81
CA GLU A 224 14.72 -0.73 13.57
C GLU A 224 14.54 0.31 12.46
N GLY A 225 13.82 -0.04 11.40
CA GLY A 225 13.46 0.90 10.32
C GLY A 225 12.49 1.99 10.80
N LEU A 226 11.45 1.63 11.55
CA LEU A 226 10.51 2.59 12.13
C LEU A 226 11.13 3.47 13.20
N ASP A 227 12.08 2.95 13.99
CA ASP A 227 12.84 3.73 14.96
C ASP A 227 13.74 4.76 14.27
N TRP A 228 14.39 4.40 13.18
CA TRP A 228 15.11 5.38 12.36
C TRP A 228 14.17 6.47 11.84
N LEU A 229 13.05 6.09 11.21
CA LEU A 229 12.09 7.03 10.64
C LEU A 229 11.52 7.96 11.72
N SER A 230 11.17 7.41 12.88
CA SER A 230 10.64 8.16 14.02
C SER A 230 11.65 9.16 14.57
N ASN A 231 12.91 8.77 14.66
CA ASN A 231 13.99 9.66 15.08
C ASN A 231 14.25 10.78 14.07
N GLN A 232 14.06 10.59 12.75
CA GLN A 232 14.19 11.68 11.78
C GLN A 232 13.00 12.63 11.80
N LEU A 233 11.78 12.10 11.82
CA LEU A 233 10.55 12.90 11.88
C LEU A 233 10.48 13.76 13.16
N SER A 234 11.12 13.33 14.26
CA SER A 234 11.24 14.13 15.49
C SER A 234 12.22 15.32 15.42
N LYS A 235 12.96 15.49 14.32
CA LYS A 235 13.94 16.58 14.11
C LYS A 235 13.46 17.65 13.13
N GLN A 236 12.34 17.42 12.44
CA GLN A 236 11.66 18.39 11.59
C GLN A 236 10.81 19.34 12.45
#